data_AF-A0A9D4KQQ4-F1
#
_entry.id   AF-A0A9D4KQQ4-F1
#
_cell.length_a   1.000
_cell.length_b   1.000
_cell.length_c   1.000
_cell.angle_alpha   90.00
_cell.angle_beta   90.00
_cell.angle_gamma   90.00
#
_symmetry.space_group_name_H-M   'P 1'
#
loop_
_entity.id
_entity.type
_entity.pdbx_description
1 polymer ?
#
loop_
_entity_poly.entity_id
_entity_poly.type
_entity_poly.pdbx_seq_one_letter_code
_entity_poly.pdbx_strand_id
1 'polypeptide(L)'
;MYGNARTDLVDKLRFPKIKEVCDDSPNASKNEDLSVLPPCKQCLLQHIRRVNYQVGIWKRSLIPDPDKPLASEGHGWTKHTDTGLIEPLWIDGDILSPQIVDVLEDMANELEEDNDTDESDTETERVGYKDS
;
A
#
# COMPACT_ATOMS: atom_id res chain seq x y z
N MET A 1 -26.94 -0.03 -9.83
CA MET A 1 -26.48 0.78 -10.99
C MET A 1 -27.37 2.00 -11.25
N TYR A 2 -28.66 2.01 -10.86
CA TYR A 2 -29.49 3.22 -10.77
C TYR A 2 -29.94 3.42 -9.32
N GLY A 3 -29.89 4.65 -8.80
CA GLY A 3 -30.37 5.02 -7.45
C GLY A 3 -29.36 5.74 -6.56
N ASN A 4 -28.05 5.62 -6.82
CA ASN A 4 -27.03 6.31 -6.04
C ASN A 4 -26.73 7.70 -6.61
N ALA A 5 -26.41 8.64 -5.73
CA ALA A 5 -25.95 9.97 -6.12
C ALA A 5 -24.76 9.83 -7.07
N ARG A 6 -24.85 10.49 -8.23
CA ARG A 6 -23.74 10.51 -9.19
C ARG A 6 -22.61 11.32 -8.58
N THR A 7 -21.47 10.68 -8.41
CA THR A 7 -20.22 11.36 -8.05
C THR A 7 -19.29 11.35 -9.25
N ASP A 8 -18.66 12.48 -9.47
CA ASP A 8 -17.64 12.75 -10.48
C ASP A 8 -16.22 12.33 -10.04
N LEU A 9 -16.02 12.04 -8.75
CA LEU A 9 -14.73 11.71 -8.17
C LEU A 9 -14.68 10.27 -7.64
N VAL A 10 -13.74 9.49 -8.19
CA VAL A 10 -13.53 8.06 -7.87
C VAL A 10 -13.26 7.84 -6.37
N ASP A 11 -12.44 8.69 -5.75
CA ASP A 11 -12.10 8.54 -4.33
C ASP A 11 -13.32 8.79 -3.42
N LYS A 12 -14.26 9.66 -3.84
CA LYS A 12 -15.51 9.88 -3.11
C LYS A 12 -16.44 8.66 -3.14
N LEU A 13 -16.33 7.78 -4.16
CA LEU A 13 -17.05 6.51 -4.21
C LEU A 13 -16.44 5.44 -3.32
N ARG A 14 -15.12 5.51 -3.09
CA ARG A 14 -14.43 4.54 -2.24
C ARG A 14 -14.88 4.64 -0.80
N PHE A 15 -15.05 5.85 -0.27
CA PHE A 15 -15.47 6.03 1.12
C PHE A 15 -16.79 5.32 1.49
N PRO A 16 -17.92 5.55 0.79
CA PRO A 16 -19.16 4.84 1.10
C PRO A 16 -19.02 3.34 0.84
N LYS A 17 -18.21 2.90 -0.14
CA LYS A 17 -17.99 1.49 -0.40
C LYS A 17 -17.19 0.81 0.71
N ILE A 18 -16.18 1.48 1.26
CA ILE A 18 -15.41 1.02 2.42
C ILE A 18 -16.35 0.91 3.62
N LYS A 19 -17.24 1.89 3.84
CA LYS A 19 -18.23 1.82 4.92
C LYS A 19 -19.26 0.70 4.75
N GLU A 20 -19.59 0.32 3.51
CA GLU A 20 -20.43 -0.86 3.25
C GLU A 20 -19.70 -2.18 3.49
N VAL A 21 -18.38 -2.20 3.29
CA VAL A 21 -17.55 -3.40 3.39
C VAL A 21 -17.12 -3.62 4.84
N CYS A 22 -16.52 -2.61 5.46
CA CYS A 22 -16.22 -2.55 6.88
C CYS A 22 -17.48 -2.05 7.61
N ASP A 23 -18.19 -2.93 8.30
CA ASP A 23 -19.23 -2.53 9.27
C ASP A 23 -18.69 -1.44 10.22
N ASP A 24 -19.55 -0.68 10.93
CA ASP A 24 -19.17 0.35 11.91
C ASP A 24 -18.30 -0.17 13.11
N SER A 25 -17.85 -1.42 13.08
CA SER A 25 -17.02 -2.06 14.10
C SER A 25 -15.60 -2.31 13.56
N PRO A 26 -14.55 -1.83 14.25
CA PRO A 26 -13.15 -2.07 13.89
C PRO A 26 -12.70 -3.49 14.29
N ASN A 27 -13.49 -4.51 13.96
CA ASN A 27 -13.12 -5.90 14.24
C ASN A 27 -12.15 -6.37 13.16
N ALA A 28 -10.85 -6.25 13.45
CA ALA A 28 -9.71 -6.70 12.65
C ALA A 28 -9.70 -8.19 12.24
N SER A 29 -10.75 -8.97 12.60
CA SER A 29 -10.87 -10.40 12.32
C SER A 29 -11.63 -10.71 11.01
N LYS A 30 -12.30 -9.74 10.41
CA LYS A 30 -12.95 -9.94 9.10
C LYS A 30 -11.95 -9.61 8.00
N ASN A 31 -11.34 -10.63 7.40
CA ASN A 31 -10.64 -10.53 6.12
C ASN A 31 -11.67 -10.21 5.02
N GLU A 32 -12.07 -8.95 4.94
CA GLU A 32 -12.99 -8.48 3.93
C GLU A 32 -12.29 -8.40 2.58
N ASP A 33 -13.00 -8.80 1.53
CA ASP A 33 -12.46 -8.80 0.17
C ASP A 33 -12.36 -7.36 -0.35
N LEU A 34 -11.17 -6.78 -0.21
CA LEU A 34 -10.86 -5.44 -0.69
C LEU A 34 -10.85 -5.34 -2.22
N SER A 35 -10.90 -6.46 -2.96
CA SER A 35 -11.01 -6.45 -4.41
C SER A 35 -12.35 -5.88 -4.91
N VAL A 36 -13.36 -5.82 -4.02
CA VAL A 36 -14.67 -5.22 -4.29
C VAL A 36 -14.59 -3.69 -4.31
N LEU A 37 -13.53 -3.09 -3.74
CA LEU A 37 -13.36 -1.64 -3.73
C LEU A 37 -12.96 -1.14 -5.13
N PRO A 38 -13.61 -0.08 -5.64
CA PRO A 38 -13.17 0.53 -6.89
C PRO A 38 -11.75 1.07 -6.72
N PRO A 39 -10.86 1.04 -7.73
CA PRO A 39 -9.48 1.53 -7.59
C PRO A 39 -9.45 2.99 -7.14
N CYS A 40 -8.40 3.41 -6.42
CA CYS A 40 -8.20 4.83 -6.14
C CYS A 40 -7.90 5.60 -7.43
N LYS A 41 -8.10 6.92 -7.41
CA LYS A 41 -7.84 7.79 -8.56
C LYS A 41 -6.42 7.63 -9.11
N GLN A 42 -5.41 7.54 -8.24
CA GLN A 42 -4.02 7.35 -8.67
C GLN A 42 -3.81 5.99 -9.35
N CYS A 43 -4.34 4.91 -8.77
CA CYS A 43 -4.25 3.58 -9.36
C CYS A 43 -4.96 3.51 -10.72
N LEU A 44 -6.15 4.13 -10.81
CA LEU A 44 -6.87 4.23 -12.07
C LEU A 44 -6.07 5.01 -13.12
N LEU A 45 -5.43 6.12 -12.72
CA LEU A 45 -4.61 6.92 -13.62
C LEU A 45 -3.43 6.11 -14.16
N GLN A 46 -2.71 5.35 -13.32
CA GLN A 46 -1.61 4.50 -13.78
C GLN A 46 -2.11 3.37 -14.69
N HIS A 47 -3.27 2.78 -14.39
CA HIS A 47 -3.88 1.79 -15.27
C HIS A 47 -4.19 2.38 -16.65
N ILE A 48 -4.79 3.57 -16.71
CA ILE A 48 -5.07 4.27 -17.98
C ILE A 48 -3.77 4.53 -18.75
N ARG A 49 -2.70 4.97 -18.07
CA ARG A 49 -1.38 5.18 -18.70
C ARG A 49 -0.85 3.90 -19.33
N ARG A 50 -0.92 2.76 -18.64
CA ARG A 50 -0.51 1.45 -19.17
C ARG A 50 -1.31 1.04 -20.39
N VAL A 51 -2.63 1.16 -20.33
CA VAL A 51 -3.53 0.81 -21.44
C VAL A 51 -3.24 1.69 -22.66
N ASN A 52 -3.07 3.00 -22.47
CA ASN A 52 -2.74 3.92 -23.54
C ASN A 52 -1.40 3.59 -24.21
N TYR A 53 -0.40 3.18 -23.43
CA TYR A 53 0.90 2.73 -23.95
C TYR A 53 0.75 1.48 -24.81
N GLN A 54 0.06 0.46 -24.29
CA GLN A 54 -0.19 -0.79 -25.01
C GLN A 54 -0.94 -0.52 -26.33
N VAL A 55 -2.04 0.22 -26.27
CA VAL A 55 -2.81 0.61 -27.47
C VAL A 55 -1.94 1.40 -28.45
N GLY A 56 -1.06 2.28 -27.96
CA GLY A 56 -0.09 3.00 -28.79
C GLY A 56 0.86 2.09 -29.56
N ILE A 57 1.33 1.00 -28.94
CA ILE A 57 2.15 -0.02 -29.62
C ILE A 57 1.32 -0.71 -30.70
N TRP A 58 0.12 -1.19 -30.37
CA TRP A 58 -0.74 -1.90 -31.32
C TRP A 58 -1.11 -1.05 -32.54
N LYS A 59 -1.37 0.25 -32.34
CA LYS A 59 -1.64 1.21 -33.42
C LYS A 59 -0.50 1.36 -34.41
N ARG A 60 0.74 1.05 -34.01
CA ARG A 60 1.94 1.17 -34.85
C ARG A 60 2.46 -0.19 -35.33
N SER A 61 1.71 -1.27 -35.10
CA SER A 61 2.13 -2.65 -35.43
C SER A 61 2.43 -2.89 -36.91
N LEU A 62 1.90 -2.05 -37.82
CA LEU A 62 2.13 -2.14 -39.26
C LEU A 62 3.38 -1.40 -39.73
N ILE A 63 3.98 -0.57 -38.88
CA ILE A 63 5.21 0.16 -39.19
C ILE A 63 6.38 -0.78 -38.86
N PRO A 64 7.28 -1.09 -39.81
CA PRO A 64 8.50 -1.82 -39.51
C PRO A 64 9.39 -1.02 -38.56
N ASP A 65 9.84 -1.65 -37.48
CA ASP A 65 10.66 -1.05 -36.42
C ASP A 65 10.15 0.32 -35.92
N PRO A 66 8.94 0.38 -35.34
CA PRO A 66 8.38 1.63 -34.88
C PRO A 66 9.14 2.13 -33.65
N ASP A 67 9.49 3.41 -33.66
CA ASP A 67 10.01 4.06 -32.47
C ASP A 67 8.99 3.94 -31.32
N LYS A 68 9.46 3.43 -30.18
CA LYS A 68 8.64 3.12 -29.02
C LYS A 68 9.21 3.84 -27.80
N PRO A 69 8.43 4.68 -27.11
CA PRO A 69 8.89 5.29 -25.89
C PRO A 69 9.15 4.22 -24.82
N LEU A 70 10.08 4.50 -23.91
CA LEU A 70 10.38 3.57 -22.81
C LEU A 70 9.15 3.45 -21.91
N ALA A 71 8.75 2.22 -21.59
CA ALA A 71 7.57 1.97 -20.76
C ALA A 71 7.66 2.61 -19.36
N SER A 72 8.88 2.82 -18.84
CA SER A 72 9.13 3.50 -17.56
C SER A 72 8.94 5.02 -17.60
N GLU A 73 8.83 5.63 -18.78
CA GLU A 73 8.75 7.08 -18.95
C GLU A 73 7.29 7.55 -18.96
N GLY A 74 6.64 7.53 -17.78
CA GLY A 74 5.29 8.09 -17.61
C GLY A 74 4.16 7.23 -18.19
N HIS A 75 4.45 5.98 -18.57
CA HIS A 75 3.47 5.05 -19.15
C HIS A 75 2.88 4.06 -18.14
N GLY A 76 2.98 4.38 -16.84
CA GLY A 76 2.40 3.58 -15.77
C GLY A 76 3.13 2.28 -15.47
N TRP A 77 4.39 2.19 -15.90
CA TRP A 77 5.34 1.17 -15.53
C TRP A 77 6.53 1.78 -14.82
N THR A 78 7.21 1.00 -13.99
CA THR A 78 8.49 1.34 -13.38
C THR A 78 9.49 0.23 -13.63
N LYS A 79 10.78 0.55 -13.49
CA LYS A 79 11.86 -0.42 -13.59
C LYS A 79 12.26 -0.82 -12.19
N HIS A 80 12.19 -2.12 -11.88
CA HIS A 80 12.66 -2.64 -10.61
C HIS A 80 14.17 -2.45 -10.52
N THR A 81 14.65 -1.82 -9.44
CA THR A 81 16.05 -1.41 -9.29
C THR A 81 17.02 -2.60 -9.40
N ASP A 82 16.70 -3.71 -8.75
CA ASP A 82 17.62 -4.85 -8.67
C ASP A 82 17.58 -5.79 -9.88
N THR A 83 16.38 -6.11 -10.37
CA THR A 83 16.20 -7.09 -11.46
C THR A 83 16.21 -6.44 -12.85
N GLY A 84 16.02 -5.13 -12.93
CA GLY A 84 15.85 -4.39 -14.17
C GLY A 84 14.58 -4.72 -14.95
N LEU A 85 13.70 -5.57 -14.39
CA LEU A 85 12.42 -5.92 -15.00
C LEU A 85 11.45 -4.75 -14.91
N ILE A 86 10.52 -4.69 -15.86
CA ILE A 86 9.47 -3.69 -15.86
C ILE A 86 8.25 -4.24 -15.14
N GLU A 87 7.74 -3.49 -14.18
CA GLU A 87 6.57 -3.83 -13.38
C GLU A 87 5.55 -2.69 -13.38
N PRO A 88 4.26 -2.97 -13.12
CA PRO A 88 3.24 -1.94 -13.05
C PRO A 88 3.57 -0.93 -11.95
N LEU A 89 3.58 0.36 -12.30
CA LEU A 89 3.52 1.42 -11.30
C LEU A 89 2.09 1.50 -10.78
N TRP A 90 1.86 1.19 -9.51
CA TRP A 90 0.52 1.17 -8.94
C TRP A 90 0.04 2.56 -8.55
N ILE A 91 0.88 3.33 -7.86
CA ILE A 91 0.57 4.68 -7.35
C ILE A 91 1.79 5.56 -7.62
N ASP A 92 1.56 6.86 -7.74
CA ASP A 92 2.58 7.89 -7.94
C ASP A 92 2.42 8.92 -6.83
N GLY A 93 3.45 9.03 -5.99
CA GLY A 93 3.44 9.76 -4.72
C GLY A 93 3.24 8.87 -3.49
N ASP A 94 3.12 9.52 -2.33
CA ASP A 94 2.99 8.85 -1.04
C ASP A 94 1.63 8.17 -0.89
N ILE A 95 1.65 6.96 -0.30
CA ILE A 95 0.44 6.15 -0.07
C ILE A 95 -0.31 6.63 1.18
N LEU A 96 0.42 7.21 2.14
CA LEU A 96 -0.10 7.70 3.41
C LEU A 96 -0.10 9.24 3.41
N SER A 97 -1.11 9.84 4.02
CA SER A 97 -1.07 11.27 4.29
C SER A 97 -0.07 11.56 5.42
N PRO A 98 0.58 12.74 5.43
CA PRO A 98 1.53 13.10 6.49
C PRO A 98 0.90 12.97 7.89
N GLN A 99 -0.36 13.40 8.04
CA GLN A 99 -1.09 13.30 9.31
C GLN A 99 -1.22 11.85 9.83
N ILE A 100 -1.36 10.87 8.93
CA ILE A 100 -1.41 9.46 9.34
C ILE A 100 -0.02 8.97 9.70
N VAL A 101 1.02 9.41 8.99
CA VAL A 101 2.41 9.08 9.32
C VAL A 101 2.75 9.60 10.72
N ASP A 102 2.42 10.85 11.03
CA ASP A 102 2.64 11.45 12.35
C ASP A 102 1.97 10.63 13.46
N VAL A 103 0.69 10.24 13.28
CA VAL A 103 -0.03 9.41 14.25
C VAL A 103 0.60 8.01 14.40
N LEU A 104 1.08 7.41 13.31
CA LEU A 104 1.75 6.11 13.37
C LEU A 104 3.08 6.19 14.13
N GLU A 105 3.82 7.29 13.96
CA GLU A 105 5.07 7.53 14.69
C GLU A 105 4.80 7.76 16.19
N ASP A 106 3.79 8.55 16.54
CA ASP A 106 3.37 8.75 17.94
C ASP A 106 3.00 7.44 18.63
N MET A 107 2.17 6.60 17.98
CA MET A 107 1.82 5.28 18.53
C MET A 107 3.02 4.33 18.66
N ALA A 108 3.98 4.41 17.75
CA ALA A 108 5.18 3.59 17.82
C ALA A 108 6.06 3.99 19.02
N ASN A 109 6.19 5.30 19.27
CA ASN A 109 6.94 5.81 20.41
C ASN A 109 6.27 5.44 21.75
N GLU A 110 4.94 5.55 21.85
CA GLU A 110 4.19 5.15 23.05
C GLU A 110 4.36 3.65 23.39
N LEU A 111 4.50 2.78 22.38
CA LEU A 111 4.73 1.34 22.59
C LEU A 111 6.17 1.00 23.02
N GLU A 112 7.15 1.86 22.72
CA GLU A 112 8.54 1.68 23.15
C GLU A 112 8.77 2.14 24.60
N GLU A 113 8.05 3.17 25.07
CA GLU A 113 8.17 3.69 26.44
C GLU A 113 7.56 2.75 27.52
N ASP A 114 6.66 1.84 27.15
CA ASP A 114 5.94 0.95 28.09
C ASP A 114 6.68 -0.39 28.36
N ASN A 115 7.86 -0.61 27.74
CA ASN A 115 8.63 -1.85 27.91
C ASN A 115 9.73 -1.78 29.00
N ASP A 116 9.83 -0.68 29.74
CA ASP A 116 10.69 -0.56 30.91
C ASP A 116 9.97 -1.00 32.19
N THR A 117 9.60 -2.29 32.28
CA THR A 117 9.14 -2.91 33.53
C THR A 117 10.17 -3.92 34.07
N ASP A 118 11.06 -3.41 34.92
CA ASP A 118 11.55 -4.01 36.17
C ASP A 118 12.10 -5.46 36.14
N GLU A 119 13.36 -5.64 35.72
CA GLU A 119 14.18 -6.77 36.20
C GLU A 119 14.61 -6.50 37.66
N SER A 120 13.75 -6.86 38.62
CA SER A 120 14.12 -6.94 40.03
C SER A 120 14.59 -8.36 40.42
N ASP A 121 15.87 -8.42 40.79
CA ASP A 121 16.54 -9.33 41.73
C ASP A 121 16.13 -10.81 41.78
N THR A 122 16.94 -11.68 41.17
CA THR A 122 17.10 -13.07 41.66
C THR A 122 18.39 -13.21 42.46
N GLU A 123 18.23 -13.36 43.78
CA GLU A 123 19.28 -13.63 44.77
C GLU A 123 20.26 -14.73 44.34
N THR A 124 21.56 -14.44 44.45
CA THR A 124 22.63 -15.40 44.24
C THR A 124 22.86 -16.22 45.51
N GLU A 125 22.19 -17.37 45.66
CA GLU A 125 22.57 -18.37 46.65
C GLU A 125 23.91 -19.03 46.24
N ARG A 126 25.00 -18.61 46.87
CA ARG A 126 26.28 -19.33 46.85
C ARG A 126 26.14 -20.64 47.61
N VAL A 127 25.91 -21.73 46.88
CA VAL A 127 26.12 -23.10 47.40
C VAL A 127 27.61 -23.30 47.64
N GLY A 128 27.98 -23.46 48.91
CA GLY A 128 29.35 -23.80 49.32
C GLY A 128 29.72 -25.21 48.87
N TYR A 129 30.73 -25.33 48.02
CA TYR A 129 31.46 -26.57 47.84
C TYR A 129 32.47 -26.72 48.99
N LYS A 130 32.30 -27.78 49.79
CA LYS A 130 33.40 -28.36 50.58
C LYS A 130 34.15 -29.33 49.66
N ASP A 131 35.37 -28.95 49.28
CA ASP A 131 36.33 -29.85 48.66
C ASP A 131 37.04 -30.71 49.72
N SER A 132 37.24 -31.98 49.33
CA SER A 132 38.29 -32.94 49.72
C SER A 132 38.43 -33.39 51.18
#